data_AF-A0A419DFZ4-F1
#
_entry.id   AF-A0A419DFZ4-F1
#
_cell.length_a   1.000
_cell.length_b   1.000
_cell.length_c   1.000
_cell.angle_alpha   90.00
_cell.angle_beta   90.00
_cell.angle_gamma   90.00
#
_symmetry.space_group_name_H-M   'P 1'
#
loop_
_entity.id
_entity.type
_entity.pdbx_description
1 polymer ?
#
loop_
_entity_poly.entity_id
_entity_poly.type
_entity_poly.pdbx_seq_one_letter_code
_entity_poly.pdbx_strand_id
1 'polypeptide(L)'
;MQNEFSFVTLLKTLFQPWKKMVGPKGRGLEGLKNWIIDNLISRGVGFVVRVFMMIFFFIAFLAYLLFAVLAFVFWITMPAMLAASFIYIFIGY
;
A
#
# COMPACT_ATOMS: atom_id res chain seq x y z
N MET A 1 2.75 18.72 -8.41
CA MET A 1 1.89 17.52 -8.30
C MET A 1 2.41 16.70 -7.14
N GLN A 2 1.63 16.61 -6.04
CA GLN A 2 2.04 15.91 -4.84
C GLN A 2 1.83 14.40 -5.04
N ASN A 3 2.91 13.62 -4.95
CA ASN A 3 2.86 12.16 -4.95
C ASN A 3 2.30 11.65 -3.61
N GLU A 4 0.99 11.80 -3.43
CA GLU A 4 0.24 11.32 -2.25
C GLU A 4 0.26 9.78 -2.12
N PHE A 5 0.56 9.06 -3.21
CA PHE A 5 0.64 7.59 -3.26
C PHE A 5 2.06 7.01 -3.16
N SER A 6 3.04 7.79 -2.70
CA SER A 6 4.39 7.26 -2.50
C SER A 6 4.50 6.50 -1.18
N PHE A 7 4.95 5.24 -1.24
CA PHE A 7 5.36 4.44 -0.08
C PHE A 7 6.30 5.21 0.87
N VAL A 8 7.13 6.11 0.31
CA VAL A 8 8.01 7.03 1.05
C VAL A 8 7.23 8.01 1.93
N THR A 9 6.07 8.48 1.48
CA THR A 9 5.19 9.39 2.24
C THR A 9 4.54 8.66 3.41
N LEU A 10 4.12 7.40 3.23
CA LEU A 10 3.64 6.56 4.33
C LEU A 10 4.73 6.34 5.39
N LEU A 11 5.96 6.03 4.97
CA LEU A 11 7.12 5.90 5.86
C LEU A 11 7.40 7.19 6.65
N LYS A 12 7.40 8.35 5.98
CA LYS A 12 7.67 9.65 6.61
C LYS A 12 6.55 10.08 7.56
N THR A 13 5.32 9.65 7.33
CA THR A 13 4.18 10.02 8.15
C THR A 13 3.89 9.03 9.28
N LEU A 14 4.64 7.92 9.43
CA LEU A 14 4.35 6.86 10.41
C LEU A 14 4.06 7.39 11.83
N PHE A 15 4.83 8.39 12.29
CA PHE A 15 4.66 9.01 13.61
C PHE A 15 3.95 10.36 13.61
N GLN A 16 3.41 10.80 12.46
CA GLN A 16 2.58 11.99 12.44
C GLN A 16 1.24 11.70 13.10
N PRO A 17 0.75 12.60 13.98
CA PRO A 17 -0.49 12.39 14.72
C PRO A 17 -1.66 12.16 13.76
N TRP A 18 -2.44 11.11 14.03
CA TRP A 18 -3.60 10.76 13.21
C TRP A 18 -4.80 11.62 13.60
N LYS A 19 -5.16 12.54 12.69
CA LYS A 19 -6.09 13.66 12.90
C LYS A 19 -5.67 14.54 14.10
N LYS A 20 -5.81 15.86 13.98
CA LYS A 20 -5.61 16.78 15.10
C LYS A 20 -6.72 16.59 16.15
N MET A 21 -6.74 15.47 16.86
CA MET A 21 -7.58 15.22 18.04
C MET A 21 -6.94 15.86 19.28
N VAL A 22 -6.30 17.01 19.10
CA VAL A 22 -5.61 17.72 20.16
C VAL A 22 -6.50 18.90 20.50
N GLY A 23 -7.31 18.74 21.54
CA GLY A 23 -8.08 19.86 22.10
C GLY A 23 -7.15 21.02 22.52
N PRO A 24 -7.67 22.25 22.65
CA PRO A 24 -6.86 23.37 23.13
C PRO A 24 -6.18 22.99 24.44
N LYS A 25 -4.89 23.32 24.59
CA LYS A 25 -4.14 23.05 25.83
C LYS A 25 -4.92 23.63 27.02
N GLY A 26 -5.47 22.77 27.86
CA GLY A 26 -6.02 23.19 29.15
C GLY A 26 -4.96 23.89 29.98
N ARG A 27 -5.36 24.85 30.82
CA ARG A 27 -4.42 25.55 31.72
C ARG A 27 -4.08 24.64 32.91
N GLY A 28 -2.81 24.64 33.34
CA GLY A 28 -2.34 23.86 34.49
C GLY A 28 -1.76 22.47 34.14
N LEU A 29 -1.28 21.75 35.16
CA LEU A 29 -0.62 20.44 35.02
C LEU A 29 -1.57 19.35 34.49
N GLU A 30 -2.85 19.41 34.84
CA GLU A 30 -3.87 18.46 34.36
C GLU A 30 -4.12 18.61 32.85
N GLY A 31 -4.17 19.85 32.35
CA GLY A 31 -4.28 20.14 30.93
C GLY A 31 -3.07 19.67 30.13
N LEU A 32 -1.87 19.75 30.71
CA LEU A 32 -0.64 19.21 30.11
C LEU A 32 -0.68 17.68 30.04
N LYS A 33 -1.13 17.01 31.11
CA LYS A 33 -1.22 15.55 31.18
C LYS A 33 -2.17 15.00 30.10
N ASN A 34 -3.37 15.57 30.01
CA ASN A 34 -4.36 15.15 29.01
C ASN A 34 -3.86 15.38 27.58
N TRP A 35 -3.21 16.53 27.34
CA TRP A 35 -2.60 16.84 26.04
C TRP A 35 -1.51 15.82 25.63
N ILE A 36 -0.66 15.39 26.56
CA ILE A 36 0.38 14.38 26.29
C ILE A 36 -0.26 13.04 25.95
N ILE A 37 -1.27 12.62 26.72
CA ILE A 37 -1.96 11.34 26.53
C ILE A 37 -2.68 11.31 25.18
N ASP A 38 -3.45 12.34 24.85
CA ASP A 38 -4.17 12.43 23.57
C ASP A 38 -3.23 12.38 22.37
N ASN A 39 -2.09 13.06 22.46
CA ASN A 39 -1.10 13.09 21.41
C ASN A 39 -0.36 11.75 21.25
N LEU A 40 -0.13 11.03 22.36
CA LEU A 40 0.47 9.71 22.35
C LEU A 40 -0.48 8.66 21.75
N ILE A 41 -1.75 8.69 22.14
CA ILE A 41 -2.79 7.80 21.60
C ILE A 41 -3.00 8.07 20.10
N SER A 42 -3.13 9.33 19.69
CA SER A 42 -3.28 9.70 18.28
C SER A 42 -2.11 9.24 17.41
N ARG A 43 -0.87 9.33 17.92
CA ARG A 43 0.32 8.81 17.23
C ARG A 43 0.34 7.27 17.20
N GLY A 44 -0.04 6.62 18.29
CA GLY A 44 -0.11 5.15 18.38
C GLY A 44 -1.11 4.57 17.39
N VAL A 45 -2.33 5.11 17.36
CA VAL A 45 -3.36 4.68 16.39
C VAL A 45 -2.90 4.93 14.95
N GLY A 46 -2.33 6.11 14.68
CA GLY A 46 -1.77 6.44 13.37
C GLY A 46 -0.66 5.50 12.92
N PHE A 47 0.23 5.12 13.83
CA PHE A 47 1.30 4.15 13.57
C PHE A 47 0.72 2.79 13.19
N VAL A 48 -0.22 2.27 14.00
CA VAL A 48 -0.83 0.95 13.78
C VAL A 48 -1.53 0.90 12.43
N VAL A 49 -2.41 1.86 12.12
CA VAL A 49 -3.13 1.88 10.84
C VAL A 49 -2.18 1.94 9.65
N ARG A 50 -1.13 2.79 9.71
CA ARG A 50 -0.15 2.91 8.62
C ARG A 50 0.69 1.65 8.43
N VAL A 51 1.06 0.96 9.52
CA VAL A 51 1.76 -0.33 9.44
C VAL A 51 0.89 -1.38 8.76
N PHE A 52 -0.40 -1.50 9.14
CA PHE A 52 -1.34 -2.42 8.48
C PHE A 52 -1.51 -2.09 6.99
N MET A 53 -1.66 -0.81 6.63
CA MET A 53 -1.71 -0.40 5.23
C MET A 53 -0.44 -0.76 4.46
N MET A 54 0.73 -0.59 5.08
CA MET A 54 2.02 -0.91 4.48
C MET A 54 2.18 -2.41 4.22
N ILE A 55 1.77 -3.24 5.17
CA ILE A 55 1.73 -4.71 5.03
C ILE A 55 0.78 -5.11 3.90
N PHE A 56 -0.44 -4.55 3.90
CA PHE A 56 -1.43 -4.84 2.85
C PHE A 56 -0.91 -4.45 1.46
N PHE A 57 -0.33 -3.25 1.34
CA PHE A 57 0.31 -2.80 0.11
C PHE A 57 1.40 -3.76 -0.35
N PHE A 58 2.27 -4.20 0.56
CA PHE A 58 3.34 -5.15 0.23
C PHE A 58 2.80 -6.49 -0.29
N ILE A 59 1.76 -7.03 0.36
CA ILE A 59 1.08 -8.26 -0.09
C ILE A 59 0.47 -8.08 -1.47
N ALA A 60 -0.27 -6.98 -1.67
CA ALA A 60 -0.89 -6.66 -2.97
C ALA A 60 0.16 -6.46 -4.07
N PHE A 61 1.28 -5.82 -3.75
CA PHE A 61 2.40 -5.63 -4.66
C PHE A 61 3.04 -6.95 -5.07
N LEU A 62 3.22 -7.87 -4.12
CA LEU A 62 3.75 -9.20 -4.42
C LEU A 62 2.81 -10.00 -5.33
N ALA A 63 1.50 -9.95 -5.06
CA ALA A 63 0.50 -10.56 -5.93
C ALA A 63 0.52 -9.94 -7.34
N TYR A 64 0.58 -8.62 -7.43
CA TYR A 64 0.70 -7.90 -8.70
C TYR A 64 1.93 -8.32 -9.49
N LEU A 65 3.10 -8.44 -8.85
CA LEU A 65 4.32 -8.91 -9.50
C LEU A 65 4.17 -10.33 -10.06
N LEU A 66 3.55 -11.24 -9.31
CA LEU A 66 3.27 -12.60 -9.79
C LEU A 66 2.38 -12.58 -11.05
N PHE A 67 1.29 -11.82 -11.01
CA PHE A 67 0.42 -11.66 -12.19
C PHE A 67 1.15 -11.03 -13.37
N ALA A 68 1.99 -10.02 -13.14
CA ALA A 68 2.76 -9.36 -14.18
C ALA A 68 3.75 -10.34 -14.86
N VAL A 69 4.43 -11.19 -14.08
CA VAL A 69 5.32 -12.23 -14.61
C VAL A 69 4.54 -13.24 -15.45
N LEU A 70 3.40 -13.73 -14.96
CA LEU A 70 2.56 -14.67 -15.71
C LEU A 70 2.04 -14.05 -17.02
N ALA A 71 1.56 -12.81 -16.97
CA ALA A 71 1.11 -12.09 -18.14
C ALA A 71 2.24 -11.86 -19.16
N PHE A 72 3.45 -11.57 -18.68
CA PHE A 72 4.63 -11.39 -19.52
C PHE A 72 5.05 -12.70 -20.20
N VAL A 73 5.07 -13.82 -19.46
CA VAL A 73 5.34 -15.14 -20.03
C VAL A 73 4.28 -15.49 -21.07
N PHE A 74 3.00 -15.32 -20.74
CA PHE A 74 1.89 -15.55 -21.67
C PHE A 74 2.06 -14.71 -22.95
N TRP A 75 2.39 -13.43 -22.81
CA TRP A 75 2.63 -12.52 -23.93
C TRP A 75 3.77 -13.01 -24.84
N ILE A 76 4.89 -13.44 -24.27
CA ILE A 76 6.02 -13.98 -25.04
C ILE A 76 5.64 -15.28 -25.75
N THR A 77 4.84 -16.14 -25.13
CA THR A 77 4.43 -17.42 -25.73
C THR A 77 3.29 -17.27 -26.73
N MET A 78 2.56 -16.16 -26.71
CA MET A 78 1.38 -15.92 -27.55
C MET A 78 1.65 -16.09 -29.06
N PRO A 79 2.74 -15.56 -29.66
CA PRO A 79 3.02 -15.75 -31.08
C PRO A 79 3.24 -17.22 -31.45
N ALA A 80 3.93 -17.98 -30.58
CA ALA A 80 4.17 -19.40 -30.79
C ALA A 80 2.86 -20.21 -30.67
N MET A 81 1.99 -19.88 -29.71
CA MET A 81 0.66 -20.49 -29.58
C MET A 81 -0.22 -20.22 -30.81
N LEU A 82 -0.20 -18.99 -31.33
CA LEU A 82 -0.90 -18.64 -32.56
C LEU A 82 -0.38 -19.46 -33.74
N ALA A 83 0.95 -19.50 -33.96
CA ALA A 83 1.55 -20.30 -35.02
C ALA A 83 1.18 -21.78 -34.91
N ALA A 84 1.24 -22.37 -33.70
CA ALA A 84 0.84 -23.74 -33.45
C ALA A 84 -0.64 -24.00 -33.77
N SER A 85 -1.53 -23.06 -33.43
CA SER A 85 -2.96 -23.18 -33.74
C SER A 85 -3.22 -23.20 -35.25
N PHE A 86 -2.54 -22.35 -36.03
CA PHE A 86 -2.63 -22.38 -37.49
C PHE A 86 -2.10 -23.70 -38.04
N ILE A 87 -0.92 -24.16 -37.62
CA ILE A 87 -0.34 -25.44 -38.07
C ILE A 87 -1.30 -26.61 -37.78
N TYR A 88 -1.88 -26.65 -36.59
CA TYR A 88 -2.86 -27.67 -36.21
C TYR A 88 -4.10 -27.67 -37.13
N ILE A 89 -4.62 -26.49 -37.48
CA ILE A 89 -5.76 -26.35 -38.40
C ILE A 89 -5.39 -26.81 -39.82
N PHE A 90 -4.17 -26.54 -40.31
CA PHE A 90 -3.77 -26.89 -41.68
C PHE A 90 -3.30 -28.35 -41.84
N ILE A 91 -2.83 -29.01 -40.77
CA ILE A 91 -2.34 -30.40 -40.80
C ILE A 91 -3.41 -31.39 -40.29
N GLY A 92 -4.32 -30.94 -39.42
CA GLY A 92 -5.34 -31.76 -38.78
C GLY A 92 -6.65 -31.95 -39.56
N TYR A 93 -6.75 -31.41 -40.78
CA TYR A 93 -7.83 -31.62 -41.76
C TYR A 93 -7.26 -32.26 -43.02
#